data_AF-A0A3C1PY84-F1
#
_entry.id   AF-A0A3C1PY84-F1
#
_cell.length_a   1.000
_cell.length_b   1.000
_cell.length_c   1.000
_cell.angle_alpha   90.00
_cell.angle_beta   90.00
_cell.angle_gamma   90.00
#
_symmetry.space_group_name_H-M   'P 1'
#
loop_
_entity.id
_entity.type
_entity.pdbx_description
1 polymer ?
#
loop_
_entity_poly.entity_id
_entity_poly.type
_entity_poly.pdbx_seq_one_letter_code
_entity_poly.pdbx_strand_id
1 'polypeptide(L)'
;MTAMVGASETSHALSGINSRHLDLLNTYCASCHNEKKSKGKFRIDELSLTIQTTNDAERWQKVLNALNAGEMPPEDEEQVPPLEKADLVDDLGLAMVTLRKKMSDRHGAIAMSRLNRREYRNTLRELLGVEINVSQLPPDHGLGNYDTSGSSLYISSNQIESYLELGREAVEEAIDRYLARGVTVSHRHEGEELTKKYQAHFKKWDASIKWRSELA
;
A
#
# COMPACT_ATOMS: atom_id res chain seq x y z
N MET A 1 -17.42 -29.32 29.32
CA MET A 1 -17.39 -27.94 29.84
C MET A 1 -16.81 -27.05 28.77
N THR A 2 -17.69 -26.36 28.05
CA THR A 2 -17.34 -25.43 26.98
C THR A 2 -16.84 -24.14 27.62
N ALA A 3 -15.56 -23.82 27.45
CA ALA A 3 -15.01 -22.54 27.89
C ALA A 3 -15.35 -21.48 26.84
N MET A 4 -16.36 -20.66 27.14
CA MET A 4 -16.59 -19.39 26.44
C MET A 4 -15.46 -18.44 26.79
N VAL A 5 -14.59 -18.14 25.82
CA VAL A 5 -13.63 -17.03 25.94
C VAL A 5 -14.37 -15.77 25.51
N GLY A 6 -14.70 -14.94 26.49
CA GLY A 6 -15.32 -13.64 26.28
C GLY A 6 -14.44 -12.76 25.40
N ALA A 7 -14.99 -12.36 24.24
CA ALA A 7 -14.45 -11.24 23.48
C ALA A 7 -14.61 -9.99 24.34
N SER A 8 -13.49 -9.37 24.71
CA SER A 8 -13.49 -8.01 25.25
C SER A 8 -14.14 -7.10 24.21
N GLU A 9 -15.36 -6.62 24.48
CA GLU A 9 -16.07 -5.64 23.67
C GLU A 9 -15.41 -4.26 23.85
N THR A 10 -14.22 -4.09 23.27
CA THR A 10 -13.60 -2.77 23.17
C THR A 10 -14.36 -1.96 22.13
N SER A 11 -15.30 -1.14 22.58
CA SER A 11 -15.94 -0.14 21.74
C SER A 11 -14.98 1.02 21.48
N HIS A 12 -14.91 1.48 20.23
CA HIS A 12 -14.07 2.60 19.82
C HIS A 12 -14.93 3.69 19.19
N ALA A 13 -14.91 4.89 19.77
CA ALA A 13 -15.53 6.05 19.14
C ALA A 13 -14.74 6.44 17.87
N LEU A 14 -15.46 6.74 16.79
CA LEU A 14 -14.90 7.24 15.53
C LEU A 14 -14.57 8.74 15.69
N SER A 15 -13.46 9.01 16.37
CA SER A 15 -13.01 10.37 16.71
C SER A 15 -12.83 11.22 15.45
N GLY A 16 -13.39 12.43 15.43
CA GLY A 16 -13.38 13.35 14.28
C GLY A 16 -14.70 13.37 13.52
N ILE A 17 -15.46 12.26 13.53
CA ILE A 17 -16.81 12.24 12.97
C ILE A 17 -17.83 12.70 14.02
N ASN A 18 -18.69 13.63 13.62
CA ASN A 18 -19.67 14.28 14.48
C ASN A 18 -21.05 14.34 13.78
N SER A 19 -22.04 14.97 14.42
CA SER A 19 -23.40 15.07 13.88
C SER A 19 -23.48 15.80 12.54
N ARG A 20 -22.65 16.82 12.28
CA ARG A 20 -22.63 17.55 11.00
C ARG A 20 -22.33 16.60 9.83
N HIS A 21 -21.39 15.67 10.03
CA HIS A 21 -21.06 14.66 9.03
C HIS A 21 -22.22 13.69 8.78
N LEU A 22 -22.94 13.28 9.83
CA LEU A 22 -24.12 12.42 9.69
C LEU A 22 -25.27 13.15 9.00
N ASP A 23 -25.49 14.42 9.31
CA ASP A 23 -26.53 15.24 8.66
C ASP A 23 -26.25 15.41 7.17
N LEU A 24 -24.97 15.56 6.80
CA LEU A 24 -24.54 15.61 5.41
C LEU A 24 -24.82 14.29 4.68
N LEU A 25 -24.44 13.15 5.26
CA LEU A 25 -24.74 11.84 4.70
C LEU A 25 -26.26 11.60 4.60
N ASN A 26 -27.03 12.04 5.59
CA ASN A 26 -28.48 11.97 5.55
C ASN A 26 -29.09 12.83 4.42
N THR A 27 -28.53 14.01 4.19
CA THR A 27 -29.01 14.92 3.14
C THR A 27 -28.78 14.36 1.74
N TYR A 28 -27.56 13.89 1.46
CA TYR A 28 -27.15 13.56 0.10
C TYR A 28 -27.25 12.08 -0.26
N CYS A 29 -27.35 11.16 0.72
CA CYS A 29 -27.39 9.73 0.39
C CYS A 29 -28.51 8.92 1.06
N ALA A 30 -29.24 9.45 2.04
CA ALA A 30 -30.38 8.72 2.61
C ALA A 30 -31.55 8.56 1.62
N SER A 31 -31.61 9.28 0.50
CA SER A 31 -32.63 9.08 -0.54
C SER A 31 -32.60 7.65 -1.14
N CYS A 32 -31.40 7.08 -1.24
CA CYS A 32 -31.11 5.77 -1.85
C CYS A 32 -30.62 4.70 -0.87
N HIS A 33 -30.19 5.09 0.33
CA HIS A 33 -29.61 4.22 1.36
C HIS A 33 -30.36 4.31 2.70
N ASN A 34 -31.66 4.02 2.66
CA ASN A 34 -32.57 4.01 3.81
C ASN A 34 -33.27 2.65 3.98
N GLU A 35 -34.18 2.55 4.96
CA GLU A 35 -34.96 1.35 5.24
C GLU A 35 -35.81 0.86 4.06
N LYS A 36 -36.41 1.79 3.29
CA LYS A 36 -37.31 1.47 2.18
C LYS A 36 -36.56 1.20 0.86
N LYS A 37 -35.42 1.84 0.66
CA LYS A 37 -34.55 1.72 -0.51
C LYS A 37 -33.11 1.53 -0.01
N SER A 38 -32.56 0.34 -0.22
CA SER A 38 -31.17 0.02 0.12
C SER A 38 -30.40 -0.36 -1.13
N LYS A 39 -30.09 0.63 -1.97
CA LYS A 39 -29.21 0.41 -3.13
C LYS A 39 -27.84 -0.09 -2.63
N GLY A 40 -27.26 -1.05 -3.34
CA GLY A 40 -25.99 -1.67 -2.93
C GLY A 40 -26.03 -2.43 -1.60
N LYS A 41 -27.22 -2.75 -1.05
CA LYS A 41 -27.40 -3.36 0.28
C LYS A 41 -26.73 -2.56 1.39
N PHE A 42 -26.72 -1.24 1.25
CA PHE A 42 -26.15 -0.32 2.22
C PHE A 42 -27.23 0.59 2.82
N ARG A 43 -27.13 0.84 4.12
CA ARG A 43 -28.05 1.67 4.91
C ARG A 43 -27.26 2.65 5.75
N ILE A 44 -27.56 3.94 5.58
CA ILE A 44 -26.92 5.04 6.31
C ILE A 44 -27.47 5.14 7.74
N ASP A 45 -28.75 4.85 7.92
CA ASP A 45 -29.43 4.94 9.20
C ASP A 45 -28.91 3.93 10.26
N GLU A 46 -28.19 2.90 9.81
CA GLU A 46 -27.54 1.92 10.68
C GLU A 46 -26.04 2.23 10.93
N LEU A 47 -25.53 3.37 10.45
CA LEU A 47 -24.15 3.80 10.75
C LEU A 47 -24.05 4.30 12.19
N SER A 48 -23.23 3.60 12.99
CA SER A 48 -22.90 3.99 14.35
C SER A 48 -21.56 4.73 14.40
N LEU A 49 -21.48 5.80 15.18
CA LEU A 49 -20.21 6.47 15.53
C LEU A 49 -19.38 5.67 16.54
N THR A 50 -19.98 4.65 17.14
CA THR A 50 -19.32 3.73 18.06
C THR A 50 -19.07 2.42 17.34
N ILE A 51 -17.80 2.10 17.10
CA ILE A 51 -17.35 0.89 16.42
C ILE A 51 -17.17 -0.21 17.46
N GLN A 52 -17.93 -1.29 17.34
CA GLN A 52 -17.84 -2.45 18.22
C GLN A 52 -17.25 -3.65 17.48
N THR A 53 -17.55 -3.75 16.19
CA THR A 53 -17.17 -4.88 15.34
C THR A 53 -16.36 -4.44 14.12
N THR A 54 -15.67 -5.39 13.49
CA THR A 54 -15.00 -5.15 12.19
C THR A 54 -16.00 -4.75 11.11
N ASN A 55 -17.22 -5.27 11.15
CA ASN A 55 -18.27 -4.93 10.21
C ASN A 55 -18.66 -3.43 10.31
N ASP A 56 -18.70 -2.86 11.52
CA ASP A 56 -18.97 -1.43 11.69
C ASP A 56 -17.88 -0.57 11.02
N ALA A 57 -16.61 -0.96 11.19
CA ALA A 57 -15.49 -0.29 10.56
C ALA A 57 -15.52 -0.43 9.01
N GLU A 58 -15.86 -1.62 8.50
CA GLU A 58 -16.00 -1.86 7.06
C GLU A 58 -17.09 -1.00 6.43
N ARG A 59 -18.21 -0.76 7.11
CA ARG A 59 -19.28 0.11 6.62
C ARG A 59 -18.78 1.55 6.43
N TRP A 60 -18.04 2.09 7.41
CA TRP A 60 -17.42 3.41 7.28
C TRP A 60 -16.34 3.46 6.20
N GLN A 61 -15.55 2.38 6.04
CA GLN A 61 -14.58 2.27 4.95
C GLN A 61 -15.26 2.31 3.57
N LYS A 62 -16.44 1.68 3.42
CA LYS A 62 -17.21 1.76 2.17
C LYS A 62 -17.67 3.18 1.85
N VAL A 63 -18.13 3.94 2.85
CA VAL A 63 -18.50 5.35 2.68
C VAL A 63 -17.30 6.16 2.20
N LEU A 64 -16.14 6.01 2.87
CA LEU A 64 -14.91 6.70 2.49
C LEU A 64 -14.48 6.35 1.05
N ASN A 65 -14.55 5.08 0.67
CA ASN A 65 -14.18 4.64 -0.67
C ASN A 65 -15.10 5.22 -1.74
N ALA A 66 -16.42 5.17 -1.52
CA ALA A 66 -17.41 5.69 -2.47
C ALA A 66 -17.27 7.20 -2.68
N LEU A 67 -17.01 7.96 -1.61
CA LEU A 67 -16.77 9.41 -1.70
C LEU A 67 -15.46 9.73 -2.45
N ASN A 68 -14.38 9.01 -2.16
CA ASN A 68 -13.09 9.17 -2.84
C ASN A 68 -13.16 8.80 -4.33
N ALA A 69 -13.88 7.73 -4.66
CA ALA A 69 -14.07 7.29 -6.05
C ALA A 69 -15.02 8.21 -6.83
N GLY A 70 -15.75 9.10 -6.15
CA GLY A 70 -16.75 9.95 -6.80
C GLY A 70 -17.98 9.18 -7.28
N GLU A 71 -18.17 7.95 -6.83
CA GLU A 71 -19.33 7.11 -7.20
C GLU A 71 -20.61 7.57 -6.49
N MET A 72 -20.47 8.26 -5.36
CA MET A 72 -21.58 8.74 -4.54
C MET A 72 -21.43 10.22 -4.21
N PRO A 73 -22.52 11.00 -4.31
CA PRO A 73 -23.80 10.66 -4.96
C PRO A 73 -23.64 10.43 -6.48
N PRO A 74 -24.47 9.61 -7.14
CA PRO A 74 -24.37 9.40 -8.59
C PRO A 74 -24.73 10.68 -9.36
N GLU A 75 -24.29 10.77 -10.63
CA GLU A 75 -24.36 12.01 -11.43
C GLU A 75 -25.79 12.56 -11.61
N ASP A 76 -26.82 11.72 -11.49
CA ASP A 76 -28.23 12.07 -11.58
C ASP A 76 -28.85 12.59 -10.27
N GLU A 77 -28.08 12.59 -9.18
CA GLU A 77 -28.51 13.03 -7.85
C GLU A 77 -27.74 14.28 -7.39
N GLU A 78 -28.29 14.96 -6.37
CA GLU A 78 -27.68 16.17 -5.81
C GLU A 78 -26.28 15.86 -5.22
N GLN A 79 -25.27 16.60 -5.68
CA GLN A 79 -23.88 16.40 -5.29
C GLN A 79 -23.54 17.12 -3.99
N VAL A 80 -22.68 16.49 -3.18
CA VAL A 80 -22.13 17.13 -1.99
C VAL A 80 -21.26 18.33 -2.40
N PRO A 81 -21.42 19.50 -1.77
CA PRO A 81 -20.57 20.66 -2.02
C PRO A 81 -19.07 20.31 -1.89
N PRO A 82 -18.18 20.76 -2.80
CA PRO A 82 -16.79 20.31 -2.83
C PRO A 82 -16.03 20.50 -1.51
N LEU A 83 -16.25 21.63 -0.82
CA LEU A 83 -15.61 21.91 0.47
C LEU A 83 -16.09 20.96 1.57
N GLU A 84 -17.40 20.73 1.66
CA GLU A 84 -17.95 19.83 2.69
C GLU A 84 -17.59 18.37 2.41
N LYS A 85 -17.49 18.00 1.13
CA LYS A 85 -17.00 16.68 0.72
C LYS A 85 -15.54 16.49 1.13
N ALA A 86 -14.69 17.49 0.88
CA ALA A 86 -13.27 17.44 1.27
C ALA A 86 -13.12 17.32 2.79
N ASP A 87 -13.82 18.18 3.55
CA ASP A 87 -13.84 18.14 5.03
C ASP A 87 -14.23 16.74 5.54
N LEU A 88 -15.33 16.17 5.02
CA LEU A 88 -15.81 14.86 5.42
C LEU A 88 -14.80 13.75 5.10
N VAL A 89 -14.22 13.77 3.90
CA VAL A 89 -13.28 12.74 3.45
C VAL A 89 -11.98 12.79 4.26
N ASP A 90 -11.47 13.99 4.55
CA ASP A 90 -10.26 14.18 5.33
C ASP A 90 -10.45 13.74 6.79
N ASP A 91 -11.54 14.19 7.43
CA ASP A 91 -11.86 13.81 8.81
C ASP A 91 -12.13 12.31 8.94
N LEU A 92 -12.85 11.72 7.99
CA LEU A 92 -13.13 10.29 7.96
C LEU A 92 -11.85 9.48 7.70
N GLY A 93 -10.97 9.94 6.81
CA GLY A 93 -9.68 9.33 6.56
C GLY A 93 -8.83 9.25 7.84
N LEU A 94 -8.73 10.37 8.57
CA LEU A 94 -7.99 10.43 9.83
C LEU A 94 -8.62 9.56 10.93
N ALA A 95 -9.96 9.57 11.02
CA ALA A 95 -10.70 8.75 11.97
C ALA A 95 -10.46 7.24 11.73
N MET A 96 -10.48 6.80 10.46
CA MET A 96 -10.27 5.40 10.08
C MET A 96 -8.83 4.93 10.36
N VAL A 97 -7.82 5.76 10.11
CA VAL A 97 -6.42 5.45 10.49
C VAL A 97 -6.29 5.30 12.01
N THR A 98 -6.88 6.22 12.77
CA THR A 98 -6.86 6.18 14.24
C THR A 98 -7.56 4.95 14.79
N LEU A 99 -8.75 4.63 14.26
CA LEU A 99 -9.52 3.45 14.61
C LEU A 99 -8.72 2.17 14.36
N ARG A 100 -8.10 2.05 13.19
CA ARG A 100 -7.30 0.87 12.81
C ARG A 100 -6.15 0.63 13.77
N LYS A 101 -5.45 1.68 14.18
CA LYS A 101 -4.39 1.59 15.19
C LYS A 101 -4.91 0.99 16.50
N LYS A 102 -6.06 1.47 17.00
CA LYS A 102 -6.69 0.95 18.23
C LYS A 102 -7.18 -0.49 18.09
N MET A 103 -7.74 -0.85 16.93
CA MET A 103 -8.22 -2.21 16.67
C MET A 103 -7.10 -3.22 16.41
N SER A 104 -5.93 -2.77 15.98
CA SER A 104 -4.76 -3.61 15.73
C SER A 104 -4.03 -4.08 16.99
N ASP A 105 -4.32 -3.49 18.15
CA ASP A 105 -3.77 -3.90 19.45
C ASP A 105 -4.37 -5.23 19.97
N ARG A 106 -5.23 -5.89 19.18
CA ARG A 106 -5.76 -7.23 19.51
C ARG A 106 -4.65 -8.29 19.40
N HIS A 107 -4.10 -8.62 20.56
CA HIS A 107 -3.13 -9.65 20.93
C HIS A 107 -3.50 -11.10 20.47
N GLY A 108 -3.82 -11.34 19.20
CA GLY A 108 -4.12 -12.72 18.76
C GLY A 108 -4.65 -12.93 17.35
N ALA A 109 -4.99 -11.87 16.61
CA ALA A 109 -5.20 -12.02 15.17
C ALA A 109 -3.85 -11.75 14.49
N ILE A 110 -3.26 -12.76 13.86
CA ILE A 110 -2.14 -12.53 12.93
C ILE A 110 -2.71 -11.66 11.82
N ALA A 111 -2.48 -10.35 11.91
CA ALA A 111 -2.81 -9.44 10.83
C ALA A 111 -2.04 -9.93 9.60
N MET A 112 -2.76 -10.31 8.55
CA MET A 112 -2.17 -10.64 7.26
C MET A 112 -1.29 -9.46 6.86
N SER A 113 0.02 -9.65 6.97
CA SER A 113 1.02 -8.61 6.75
C SER A 113 1.47 -8.72 5.31
N ARG A 114 1.51 -7.60 4.58
CA ARG A 114 2.14 -7.59 3.25
C ARG A 114 3.65 -7.82 3.39
N LEU A 115 4.27 -8.40 2.36
CA LEU A 115 5.73 -8.45 2.29
C LEU A 115 6.29 -7.02 2.23
N ASN A 116 7.30 -6.69 3.02
CA ASN A 116 7.94 -5.38 2.91
C ASN A 116 8.67 -5.25 1.54
N ARG A 117 9.07 -4.04 1.16
CA ARG A 117 9.72 -3.75 -0.13
C ARG A 117 10.95 -4.60 -0.36
N ARG A 118 11.77 -4.78 0.67
CA ARG A 118 12.99 -5.58 0.60
C ARG A 118 12.65 -7.06 0.38
N GLU A 119 11.71 -7.59 1.14
CA GLU A 119 11.22 -8.98 1.03
C GLU A 119 10.64 -9.23 -0.35
N TYR A 120 9.74 -8.38 -0.82
CA TYR A 120 9.11 -8.53 -2.13
C TYR A 120 10.16 -8.53 -3.26
N ARG A 121 11.12 -7.60 -3.23
CA ARG A 121 12.25 -7.59 -4.19
C ARG A 121 13.05 -8.89 -4.14
N ASN A 122 13.39 -9.36 -2.94
CA ASN A 122 14.17 -10.58 -2.77
C ASN A 122 13.40 -11.81 -3.27
N THR A 123 12.10 -11.89 -3.02
CA THR A 123 11.22 -12.96 -3.51
C THR A 123 11.18 -12.99 -5.03
N LEU A 124 11.01 -11.84 -5.70
CA LEU A 124 11.03 -11.78 -7.16
C LEU A 124 12.38 -12.23 -7.72
N ARG A 125 13.48 -11.80 -7.11
CA ARG A 125 14.83 -12.23 -7.50
C ARG A 125 15.03 -13.73 -7.33
N GLU A 126 14.54 -14.31 -6.24
CA GLU A 126 14.73 -15.72 -5.93
C GLU A 126 13.84 -16.64 -6.77
N LEU A 127 12.60 -16.24 -7.06
CA LEU A 127 11.67 -17.03 -7.85
C LEU A 127 11.88 -16.88 -9.37
N LEU A 128 12.19 -15.66 -9.83
CA LEU A 128 12.21 -15.33 -11.26
C LEU A 128 13.62 -14.99 -11.77
N GLY A 129 14.59 -14.75 -10.90
CA GLY A 129 15.96 -14.36 -11.30
C GLY A 129 16.06 -12.93 -11.84
N VAL A 130 15.06 -12.08 -11.57
CA VAL A 130 14.99 -10.69 -12.04
C VAL A 130 15.10 -9.69 -10.89
N GLU A 131 15.67 -8.53 -11.18
CA GLU A 131 15.73 -7.41 -10.24
C GLU A 131 14.94 -6.25 -10.82
N ILE A 132 13.77 -5.98 -10.25
CA ILE A 132 12.90 -4.86 -10.65
C ILE A 132 12.89 -3.75 -9.60
N ASN A 133 12.52 -2.55 -10.03
CA ASN A 133 12.42 -1.42 -9.12
C ASN A 133 11.09 -1.40 -8.37
N VAL A 134 11.10 -1.94 -7.15
CA VAL A 134 9.94 -1.94 -6.25
C VAL A 134 9.69 -0.58 -5.55
N SER A 135 10.23 0.53 -6.07
CA SER A 135 10.19 1.81 -5.36
C SER A 135 8.83 2.48 -5.25
N GLN A 136 7.87 2.02 -6.04
CA GLN A 136 6.49 2.48 -6.00
C GLN A 136 5.67 1.92 -4.84
N LEU A 137 6.12 0.84 -4.21
CA LEU A 137 5.44 0.29 -3.05
C LEU A 137 5.53 1.26 -1.85
N PRO A 138 4.56 1.27 -0.94
CA PRO A 138 4.62 2.12 0.25
C PRO A 138 5.87 1.84 1.10
N PRO A 139 6.42 2.86 1.78
CA PRO A 139 7.47 2.64 2.77
C PRO A 139 6.99 1.74 3.90
N ASP A 140 7.89 0.91 4.42
CA ASP A 140 7.60 -0.13 5.42
C ASP A 140 7.84 0.33 6.87
N HIS A 141 8.20 1.61 7.05
CA HIS A 141 8.50 2.17 8.36
C HIS A 141 7.22 2.38 9.17
N GLY A 142 7.03 1.53 10.20
CA GLY A 142 6.04 1.75 11.25
C GLY A 142 6.56 2.70 12.34
N LEU A 143 5.80 2.80 13.45
CA LEU A 143 6.18 3.55 14.66
C LEU A 143 7.39 2.94 15.42
N GLY A 144 8.07 1.95 14.85
CA GLY A 144 9.24 1.29 15.43
C GLY A 144 10.40 1.20 14.43
N ASN A 145 11.60 0.97 14.93
CA ASN A 145 12.84 0.96 14.15
C ASN A 145 13.00 -0.25 13.20
N TYR A 146 11.95 -1.07 13.01
CA TYR A 146 11.97 -2.30 12.24
C TYR A 146 10.91 -2.27 11.14
N ASP A 147 11.25 -2.78 9.96
CA ASP A 147 10.39 -2.85 8.77
C ASP A 147 9.69 -4.22 8.59
N THR A 148 9.79 -5.09 9.59
CA THR A 148 9.13 -6.40 9.67
C THR A 148 7.94 -6.40 10.62
N SER A 149 7.53 -5.23 11.13
CA SER A 149 6.42 -5.13 12.07
C SER A 149 5.09 -5.34 11.35
N GLY A 150 4.51 -6.54 11.52
CA GLY A 150 3.25 -6.91 10.88
C GLY A 150 2.06 -6.00 11.23
N SER A 151 2.08 -5.38 12.42
CA SER A 151 1.09 -4.39 12.83
C SER A 151 1.21 -3.04 12.10
N SER A 152 2.27 -2.80 11.33
CA SER A 152 2.36 -1.63 10.43
C SER A 152 2.26 -1.98 8.94
N LEU A 153 2.30 -3.27 8.60
CA LEU A 153 2.30 -3.77 7.22
C LEU A 153 0.89 -4.15 6.74
N TYR A 154 -0.03 -3.18 6.79
CA TYR A 154 -1.36 -3.36 6.23
C TYR A 154 -1.34 -3.33 4.70
N ILE A 155 -2.34 -3.97 4.09
CA ILE A 155 -2.57 -3.98 2.64
C ILE A 155 -3.87 -3.22 2.29
N SER A 156 -3.81 -2.27 1.38
CA SER A 156 -4.98 -1.59 0.78
C SER A 156 -5.22 -2.06 -0.66
N SER A 157 -6.41 -1.81 -1.23
CA SER A 157 -6.71 -2.19 -2.62
C SER A 157 -5.69 -1.61 -3.62
N ASN A 158 -5.34 -0.33 -3.50
CA ASN A 158 -4.31 0.30 -4.33
C ASN A 158 -2.95 -0.40 -4.18
N GLN A 159 -2.59 -0.83 -2.97
CA GLN A 159 -1.35 -1.57 -2.77
C GLN A 159 -1.39 -2.94 -3.45
N ILE A 160 -2.52 -3.65 -3.43
CA ILE A 160 -2.66 -4.91 -4.19
C ILE A 160 -2.39 -4.67 -5.68
N GLU A 161 -2.95 -3.59 -6.24
CA GLU A 161 -2.73 -3.21 -7.64
C GLU A 161 -1.25 -2.92 -7.91
N SER A 162 -0.57 -2.15 -7.06
CA SER A 162 0.87 -1.88 -7.21
C SER A 162 1.73 -3.14 -7.12
N TYR A 163 1.39 -4.10 -6.26
CA TYR A 163 2.10 -5.39 -6.20
C TYR A 163 1.83 -6.24 -7.44
N LEU A 164 0.59 -6.24 -7.96
CA LEU A 164 0.24 -6.98 -9.17
C LEU A 164 0.96 -6.41 -10.41
N GLU A 165 1.04 -5.08 -10.51
CA GLU A 165 1.75 -4.38 -11.58
C GLU A 165 3.24 -4.75 -11.58
N LEU A 166 3.92 -4.64 -10.43
CA LEU A 166 5.32 -5.05 -10.30
C LEU A 166 5.51 -6.55 -10.56
N GLY A 167 4.58 -7.38 -10.12
CA GLY A 167 4.61 -8.81 -10.41
C GLY A 167 4.52 -9.10 -11.91
N ARG A 168 3.71 -8.35 -12.65
CA ARG A 168 3.60 -8.45 -14.11
C ARG A 168 4.90 -8.02 -14.78
N GLU A 169 5.46 -6.86 -14.41
CA GLU A 169 6.75 -6.38 -14.91
C GLU A 169 7.86 -7.42 -14.69
N ALA A 170 7.93 -8.02 -13.50
CA ALA A 170 8.91 -9.06 -13.19
C ALA A 170 8.78 -10.31 -14.07
N VAL A 171 7.55 -10.74 -14.34
CA VAL A 171 7.29 -11.91 -15.19
C VAL A 171 7.63 -11.62 -16.65
N GLU A 172 7.30 -10.43 -17.15
CA GLU A 172 7.64 -10.01 -18.51
C GLU A 172 9.16 -9.95 -18.71
N GLU A 173 9.90 -9.32 -17.80
CA GLU A 173 11.37 -9.30 -17.81
C GLU A 173 11.96 -10.72 -17.73
N ALA A 174 11.37 -11.61 -16.92
CA ALA A 174 11.85 -12.99 -16.80
C ALA A 174 11.65 -13.79 -18.10
N ILE A 175 10.51 -13.58 -18.78
CA ILE A 175 10.23 -14.18 -20.08
C ILE A 175 11.21 -13.64 -21.13
N ASP A 176 11.43 -12.34 -21.18
CA ASP A 176 12.35 -11.71 -22.12
C ASP A 176 13.77 -12.24 -21.95
N ARG A 177 14.26 -12.36 -20.72
CA ARG A 177 15.56 -13.00 -20.42
C ARG A 177 15.61 -14.46 -20.88
N TYR A 178 14.54 -15.21 -20.65
CA TYR A 178 14.47 -16.61 -21.07
C TYR A 178 14.53 -16.75 -22.59
N LEU A 179 13.78 -15.93 -23.32
CA LEU A 179 13.79 -15.89 -24.79
C LEU A 179 15.14 -15.42 -25.33
N ALA A 180 15.77 -14.44 -24.67
CA ALA A 180 17.09 -13.92 -25.05
C ALA A 180 18.25 -14.88 -24.79
N ARG A 181 18.07 -15.98 -24.02
CA ARG A 181 19.17 -16.92 -23.70
C ARG A 181 19.84 -17.52 -24.93
N GLY A 182 19.12 -17.59 -26.06
CA GLY A 182 19.62 -18.14 -27.32
C GLY A 182 20.33 -17.11 -28.20
N VAL A 183 20.33 -15.84 -27.81
CA VAL A 183 20.96 -14.76 -28.58
C VAL A 183 22.46 -14.76 -28.30
N THR A 184 23.25 -15.18 -29.28
CA THR A 184 24.70 -15.09 -29.23
C THR A 184 25.14 -13.66 -29.56
N VAL A 185 25.64 -12.94 -28.55
CA VAL A 185 26.28 -11.63 -28.77
C VAL A 185 27.75 -11.85 -29.10
N SER A 186 28.11 -11.66 -30.36
CA SER A 186 29.49 -11.66 -30.83
C SER A 186 30.13 -10.30 -30.55
N HIS A 187 31.01 -10.23 -29.55
CA HIS A 187 31.85 -9.05 -29.33
C HIS A 187 33.14 -9.19 -30.14
N ARG A 188 33.32 -8.34 -31.16
CA ARG A 188 34.59 -8.22 -31.86
C ARG A 188 35.44 -7.19 -31.12
N HIS A 189 36.60 -7.61 -30.64
CA HIS A 189 37.61 -6.74 -30.06
C HIS A 189 38.82 -6.69 -30.98
N GLU A 190 39.16 -5.50 -31.47
CA GLU A 190 40.43 -5.28 -32.15
C GLU A 190 41.56 -5.29 -31.10
N GLY A 191 42.63 -6.06 -31.33
CA GLY A 191 43.70 -6.25 -30.35
C GLY A 191 44.32 -4.93 -29.87
N GLU A 192 44.39 -3.94 -30.77
CA GLU A 192 44.93 -2.62 -30.48
C GLU A 192 44.09 -1.81 -29.47
N GLU A 193 42.77 -1.99 -29.46
CA GLU A 193 41.89 -1.30 -28.50
C GLU A 193 41.99 -1.90 -27.09
N LEU A 194 42.09 -3.22 -27.00
CA LEU A 194 42.29 -3.90 -25.72
C LEU A 194 43.62 -3.51 -25.10
N THR A 195 44.68 -3.41 -25.89
CA THR A 195 46.00 -2.95 -25.42
C THR A 195 45.93 -1.52 -24.89
N LYS A 196 45.24 -0.60 -25.59
CA LYS A 196 45.04 0.78 -25.12
C LYS A 196 44.27 0.85 -23.80
N LYS A 197 43.19 0.07 -23.64
CA LYS A 197 42.43 -0.02 -22.38
C LYS A 197 43.28 -0.56 -21.23
N TYR A 198 44.05 -1.62 -21.46
CA TYR A 198 44.94 -2.20 -20.46
C TYR A 198 46.05 -1.24 -20.04
N GLN A 199 46.70 -0.56 -20.98
CA GLN A 199 47.73 0.44 -20.68
C GLN A 199 47.17 1.63 -19.89
N ALA A 200 45.95 2.08 -20.21
CA ALA A 200 45.29 3.16 -19.46
C ALA A 200 44.94 2.75 -18.02
N HIS A 201 44.56 1.48 -17.80
CA HIS A 201 44.31 0.94 -16.47
C HIS A 201 45.59 0.92 -15.62
N PHE A 202 46.71 0.42 -16.17
CA PHE A 202 47.97 0.37 -15.44
C PHE A 202 48.53 1.77 -15.13
N LYS A 203 48.39 2.74 -16.04
CA LYS A 203 48.74 4.15 -15.74
C LYS A 203 48.00 4.71 -14.52
N LYS A 204 46.71 4.39 -14.37
CA LYS A 204 45.93 4.81 -13.19
C LYS A 204 46.40 4.09 -11.92
N TRP A 205 46.73 2.81 -12.03
CA TRP A 205 47.24 2.02 -10.91
C TRP A 205 48.60 2.53 -10.43
N ASP A 206 49.55 2.77 -11.33
CA ASP A 206 50.86 3.34 -11.02
C ASP A 206 50.75 4.72 -10.36
N ALA A 207 49.85 5.58 -10.88
CA ALA A 207 49.57 6.89 -10.27
C ALA A 207 49.01 6.75 -8.85
N SER A 208 48.14 5.76 -8.61
CA SER A 208 47.58 5.50 -7.27
C SER A 208 48.62 4.99 -6.26
N ILE A 209 49.58 4.17 -6.71
CA ILE A 209 50.68 3.70 -5.86
C ILE A 209 51.61 4.86 -5.51
N LYS A 210 51.96 5.68 -6.51
CA LYS A 210 52.83 6.84 -6.30
C LYS A 210 52.21 7.82 -5.29
N TRP A 211 50.93 8.13 -5.44
CA TRP A 211 50.19 8.96 -4.49
C TRP A 211 50.18 8.36 -3.07
N ARG A 212 49.99 7.03 -2.92
CA ARG A 212 50.05 6.36 -1.62
C ARG A 212 51.44 6.42 -0.98
N SER A 213 52.51 6.34 -1.78
CA SER A 213 53.88 6.46 -1.27
C SER A 213 54.26 7.87 -0.87
N GLU A 214 53.62 8.90 -1.45
CA GLU A 214 53.83 10.32 -1.09
C GLU A 214 53.09 10.71 0.20
N LEU A 215 52.16 9.88 0.67
CA LEU A 215 51.40 10.07 1.91
C LEU A 215 51.99 9.34 3.13
N ALA A 216 52.99 8.49 2.93
CA ALA A 216 53.68 7.72 3.97
C ALA A 216 54.99 8.40 4.38
#